data_AF-A0A8H5I5D8-F1
#
_entry.id   AF-A0A8H5I5D8-F1
#
_cell.length_a   1.000
_cell.length_b   1.000
_cell.length_c   1.000
_cell.angle_alpha   90.00
_cell.angle_beta   90.00
_cell.angle_gamma   90.00
#
_symmetry.space_group_name_H-M   'P 1'
#
loop_
_entity.id
_entity.type
_entity.pdbx_description
1 polymer ?
#
loop_
_entity_poly.entity_id
_entity_poly.type
_entity_poly.pdbx_seq_one_letter_code
_entity_poly.pdbx_strand_id
1 'polypeptide(L)'
;MDWKSLAAKKKGELEATIPQEWRIKNFPTDNSVMSFPKDSGILTSEELVITESPATELVQDLAAGKLTSVAVTTAFCKRAALAYQLASRLLSTIPHQDGLETTMGYVSWIGKKETEDSVLTTMLLNAGAVLYVKTSVPQSLMVCETINNIIGRTVNPRNKNWSCGGSSGGEGAIVGFRGGVIGVGTDIGGSIRVPAAFNFLYGLKPSHGRLPYGKMANSMEGQETIHSVCGPICHSVADMRLFVTSVLSQKPWSFDSKVIPMPWRQDEEDTIKTKISSCGLTL
;
A
#
# COMPACT_ATOMS: atom_id res chain seq x y z
N MET A 1 -16.75 15.98 22.68
CA MET A 1 -15.42 15.35 22.78
C MET A 1 -14.45 16.25 22.01
N ASP A 2 -13.34 16.68 22.61
CA ASP A 2 -12.34 17.46 21.89
C ASP A 2 -11.57 16.60 20.86
N TRP A 3 -10.84 17.24 19.96
CA TRP A 3 -10.17 16.55 18.85
C TRP A 3 -9.07 15.57 19.33
N LYS A 4 -8.38 15.87 20.44
CA LYS A 4 -7.32 14.99 20.98
C LYS A 4 -7.93 13.73 21.57
N SER A 5 -9.02 13.89 22.32
CA SER A 5 -9.79 12.75 22.85
C SER A 5 -10.34 11.87 21.74
N LEU A 6 -10.83 12.46 20.64
CA LEU A 6 -11.32 11.70 19.49
C LEU A 6 -10.19 10.92 18.77
N ALA A 7 -9.04 11.57 18.54
CA ALA A 7 -7.87 10.93 17.96
C ALA A 7 -7.32 9.79 18.85
N ALA A 8 -7.21 10.04 20.16
CA ALA A 8 -6.76 9.04 21.13
C ALA A 8 -7.70 7.83 21.19
N LYS A 9 -9.02 8.07 21.20
CA LYS A 9 -10.04 7.02 21.11
C LYS A 9 -9.83 6.17 19.86
N LYS A 10 -9.72 6.82 18.69
CA LYS A 10 -9.52 6.11 17.42
C LYS A 10 -8.25 5.27 17.42
N LYS A 11 -7.15 5.82 17.92
CA LYS A 11 -5.88 5.09 18.05
C LYS A 11 -6.02 3.86 18.96
N GLY A 12 -6.71 4.00 20.10
CA GLY A 12 -6.97 2.89 21.01
C GLY A 12 -7.84 1.78 20.38
N GLU A 13 -8.85 2.15 19.58
CA GLU A 13 -9.66 1.20 18.82
C GLU A 13 -8.80 0.38 17.85
N LEU A 14 -7.84 1.03 17.17
CA LEU A 14 -6.95 0.35 16.23
C LEU A 14 -5.95 -0.57 16.92
N GLU A 15 -5.35 -0.12 18.02
CA GLU A 15 -4.47 -0.97 18.84
C GLU A 15 -5.22 -2.19 19.39
N ALA A 16 -6.52 -2.03 19.72
CA ALA A 16 -7.36 -3.13 20.18
C ALA A 16 -7.64 -4.18 19.09
N THR A 17 -7.57 -3.83 17.80
CA THR A 17 -7.75 -4.79 16.69
C THR A 17 -6.59 -5.78 16.55
N ILE A 18 -5.42 -5.50 17.15
CA ILE A 18 -4.27 -6.39 17.09
C ILE A 18 -4.49 -7.55 18.09
N PRO A 19 -4.52 -8.82 17.62
CA PRO A 19 -4.61 -10.00 18.48
C PRO A 19 -3.51 -10.01 19.54
N GLN A 20 -3.82 -10.49 20.74
CA GLN A 20 -2.90 -10.43 21.88
C GLN A 20 -1.59 -11.16 21.61
N GLU A 21 -1.65 -12.27 20.89
CA GLU A 21 -0.53 -13.10 20.46
C GLU A 21 0.40 -12.42 19.44
N TRP A 22 -0.06 -11.35 18.76
CA TRP A 22 0.75 -10.58 17.80
C TRP A 22 1.28 -9.27 18.38
N ARG A 23 1.02 -9.00 19.67
CA ARG A 23 1.50 -7.79 20.36
C ARG A 23 2.95 -7.96 20.80
N ILE A 24 3.75 -6.93 20.54
CA ILE A 24 5.15 -6.87 20.96
C ILE A 24 5.22 -6.72 22.47
N LYS A 25 5.83 -7.70 23.14
CA LYS A 25 6.04 -7.66 24.59
C LYS A 25 7.26 -6.83 24.98
N ASN A 26 8.35 -6.99 24.22
CA ASN A 26 9.60 -6.28 24.41
C ASN A 26 9.97 -5.56 23.13
N PHE A 27 9.92 -4.23 23.15
CA PHE A 27 10.24 -3.41 21.98
C PHE A 27 11.75 -3.37 21.75
N PRO A 28 12.21 -3.43 20.48
CA PRO A 28 13.62 -3.30 20.16
C PRO A 28 14.09 -1.87 20.47
N THR A 29 15.32 -1.73 20.97
CA THR A 29 15.95 -0.43 21.28
C THR A 29 16.68 0.16 20.08
N ASP A 30 17.06 -0.68 19.12
CA ASP A 30 17.80 -0.31 17.92
C ASP A 30 17.07 0.75 17.09
N ASN A 31 17.83 1.45 16.25
CA ASN A 31 17.26 2.39 15.29
C ASN A 31 16.59 1.67 14.14
N SER A 32 17.18 0.56 13.69
CA SER A 32 16.64 -0.30 12.63
C SER A 32 15.84 -1.42 13.26
N VAL A 33 14.66 -1.71 12.70
CA VAL A 33 13.82 -2.82 13.15
C VAL A 33 13.68 -3.92 12.10
N MET A 34 14.45 -3.86 11.01
CA MET A 34 14.31 -4.78 9.87
C MET A 34 14.50 -6.25 10.21
N SER A 35 15.34 -6.59 11.20
CA SER A 35 15.53 -7.97 11.67
C SER A 35 14.42 -8.44 12.61
N PHE A 36 13.64 -7.51 13.18
CA PHE A 36 12.72 -7.80 14.27
C PHE A 36 11.64 -8.84 13.94
N PRO A 37 11.11 -8.98 12.71
CA PRO A 37 10.19 -10.08 12.41
C PRO A 37 10.75 -11.46 12.78
N LYS A 38 12.04 -11.69 12.51
CA LYS A 38 12.75 -12.92 12.86
C LYS A 38 12.97 -13.04 14.37
N ASP A 39 13.31 -11.93 15.02
CA ASP A 39 13.68 -11.91 16.44
C ASP A 39 12.46 -11.89 17.38
N SER A 40 11.27 -11.55 16.85
CA SER A 40 10.05 -11.33 17.64
C SER A 40 9.41 -12.59 18.23
N GLY A 41 9.64 -13.75 17.59
CA GLY A 41 8.93 -15.00 17.89
C GLY A 41 7.44 -15.01 17.50
N ILE A 42 6.94 -13.98 16.79
CA ILE A 42 5.53 -13.88 16.36
C ILE A 42 5.28 -14.60 15.03
N LEU A 43 6.28 -14.58 14.13
CA LEU A 43 6.23 -15.27 12.84
C LEU A 43 6.96 -16.62 12.92
N THR A 44 6.40 -17.65 12.28
CA THR A 44 7.11 -18.92 12.03
C THR A 44 8.12 -18.78 10.89
N SER A 45 8.99 -19.78 10.72
CA SER A 45 9.94 -19.80 9.60
C SER A 45 9.24 -19.81 8.24
N GLU A 46 8.11 -20.51 8.14
CA GLU A 46 7.29 -20.57 6.94
C GLU A 46 6.63 -19.20 6.65
N GLU A 47 6.11 -18.53 7.68
CA GLU A 47 5.52 -17.18 7.54
C GLU A 47 6.57 -16.12 7.13
N LEU A 48 7.80 -16.26 7.62
CA LEU A 48 8.93 -15.44 7.17
C LEU A 48 9.22 -15.68 5.69
N VAL A 49 9.25 -16.94 5.23
CA VAL A 49 9.43 -17.25 3.80
C VAL A 49 8.32 -16.62 2.97
N ILE A 50 7.05 -16.82 3.35
CA ILE A 50 5.89 -16.26 2.65
C ILE A 50 6.00 -14.74 2.49
N THR A 51 6.34 -14.02 3.57
CA THR A 51 6.41 -12.55 3.54
C THR A 51 7.66 -12.01 2.83
N GLU A 52 8.69 -12.83 2.64
CA GLU A 52 9.87 -12.47 1.84
C GLU A 52 9.69 -12.74 0.33
N SER A 53 8.73 -13.58 -0.05
CA SER A 53 8.45 -13.95 -1.44
C SER A 53 7.85 -12.81 -2.29
N PRO A 54 8.22 -12.70 -3.58
CA PRO A 54 7.57 -11.81 -4.55
C PRO A 54 6.08 -12.14 -4.74
N ALA A 55 5.27 -11.14 -5.12
CA ALA A 55 3.84 -11.35 -5.38
C ALA A 55 3.61 -12.34 -6.53
N THR A 56 4.45 -12.26 -7.57
CA THR A 56 4.38 -13.15 -8.73
C THR A 56 4.55 -14.63 -8.38
N GLU A 57 5.45 -14.97 -7.45
CA GLU A 57 5.63 -16.34 -6.95
C GLU A 57 4.46 -16.77 -6.06
N LEU A 58 4.02 -15.90 -5.14
CA LEU A 58 2.89 -16.18 -4.26
C LEU A 58 1.61 -16.50 -5.05
N VAL A 59 1.34 -15.75 -6.13
CA VAL A 59 0.19 -16.02 -7.00
C VAL A 59 0.31 -17.38 -7.68
N GLN A 60 1.51 -17.79 -8.12
CA GLN A 60 1.73 -19.11 -8.71
C GLN A 60 1.51 -20.23 -7.71
N ASP A 61 2.04 -20.09 -6.49
CA ASP A 61 1.91 -21.11 -5.44
C ASP A 61 0.49 -21.21 -4.87
N LEU A 62 -0.24 -20.10 -4.79
CA LEU A 62 -1.68 -20.09 -4.50
C LEU A 62 -2.47 -20.81 -5.60
N ALA A 63 -2.19 -20.52 -6.87
CA ALA A 63 -2.86 -21.16 -8.00
C ALA A 63 -2.58 -22.67 -8.08
N ALA A 64 -1.36 -23.09 -7.69
CA ALA A 64 -0.96 -24.49 -7.62
C ALA A 64 -1.46 -25.21 -6.35
N GLY A 65 -2.11 -24.52 -5.42
CA GLY A 65 -2.59 -25.08 -4.15
C GLY A 65 -1.46 -25.44 -3.17
N LYS A 66 -0.23 -24.97 -3.39
CA LYS A 66 0.90 -25.17 -2.46
C LYS A 66 0.79 -24.29 -1.24
N LEU A 67 0.24 -23.09 -1.42
CA LEU A 67 -0.11 -22.17 -0.34
C LEU A 67 -1.62 -21.97 -0.33
N THR A 68 -2.17 -21.72 0.86
CA THR A 68 -3.58 -21.33 1.00
C THR A 68 -3.68 -19.81 1.17
N SER A 69 -4.78 -19.22 0.71
CA SER A 69 -5.05 -17.79 0.90
C SER A 69 -4.99 -17.41 2.39
N VAL A 70 -5.54 -18.24 3.27
CA VAL A 70 -5.50 -18.02 4.73
C VAL A 70 -4.06 -17.98 5.24
N ALA A 71 -3.21 -18.94 4.87
CA ALA A 71 -1.81 -18.95 5.33
C ALA A 71 -1.05 -17.69 4.87
N VAL A 72 -1.22 -17.30 3.61
CA VAL A 72 -0.57 -16.11 3.05
C VAL A 72 -1.07 -14.84 3.75
N THR A 73 -2.39 -14.65 3.83
CA THR A 73 -2.97 -13.48 4.50
C THR A 73 -2.58 -13.41 5.96
N THR A 74 -2.60 -14.53 6.71
CA THR A 74 -2.19 -14.55 8.11
C THR A 74 -0.73 -14.13 8.30
N ALA A 75 0.19 -14.63 7.46
CA ALA A 75 1.60 -14.25 7.52
C ALA A 75 1.81 -12.74 7.32
N PHE A 76 1.15 -12.16 6.31
CA PHE A 76 1.21 -10.72 6.06
C PHE A 76 0.52 -9.90 7.15
N CYS A 77 -0.63 -10.33 7.68
CA CYS A 77 -1.31 -9.67 8.79
C CYS A 77 -0.43 -9.60 10.06
N LYS A 78 0.27 -10.71 10.40
CA LYS A 78 1.21 -10.73 11.52
C LYS A 78 2.36 -9.73 11.32
N ARG A 79 2.99 -9.74 10.13
CA ARG A 79 4.10 -8.82 9.84
C ARG A 79 3.64 -7.36 9.74
N ALA A 80 2.43 -7.12 9.24
CA ALA A 80 1.79 -5.81 9.25
C ALA A 80 1.49 -5.33 10.69
N ALA A 81 1.07 -6.21 11.60
CA ALA A 81 0.88 -5.88 13.01
C ALA A 81 2.22 -5.52 13.69
N LEU A 82 3.33 -6.18 13.32
CA LEU A 82 4.67 -5.76 13.75
C LEU A 82 5.03 -4.39 13.18
N ALA A 83 4.85 -4.19 11.87
CA ALA A 83 5.06 -2.89 11.23
C ALA A 83 4.25 -1.80 11.93
N TYR A 84 3.03 -2.12 12.36
CA TYR A 84 2.15 -1.19 13.03
C TYR A 84 2.80 -0.65 14.31
N GLN A 85 3.24 -1.60 15.14
CA GLN A 85 3.75 -1.32 16.47
C GLN A 85 5.13 -0.66 16.43
N LEU A 86 5.93 -0.92 15.39
CA LEU A 86 7.33 -0.47 15.30
C LEU A 86 7.54 0.80 14.47
N ALA A 87 6.81 0.94 13.36
CA ALA A 87 7.12 1.92 12.33
C ALA A 87 5.91 2.76 11.89
N SER A 88 4.70 2.22 12.01
CA SER A 88 3.49 2.80 11.42
C SER A 88 2.27 2.66 12.32
N ARG A 89 1.80 3.72 12.98
CA ARG A 89 0.42 3.65 13.50
C ARG A 89 -0.53 3.75 12.27
N LEU A 90 -1.21 2.65 11.91
CA LEU A 90 -2.04 2.50 10.69
C LEU A 90 -3.35 3.35 10.68
N LEU A 91 -3.91 3.48 9.46
CA LEU A 91 -5.01 4.26 8.85
C LEU A 91 -4.68 5.69 8.34
N SER A 92 -5.05 6.12 7.11
CA SER A 92 -5.79 5.47 6.00
C SER A 92 -5.10 5.60 4.63
N THR A 93 -5.03 4.51 3.81
CA THR A 93 -4.81 4.62 2.36
C THR A 93 -6.10 4.70 1.57
N ILE A 94 -5.93 5.14 0.32
CA ILE A 94 -6.87 5.88 -0.50
C ILE A 94 -7.94 5.04 -1.24
N PRO A 95 -7.81 3.73 -1.49
CA PRO A 95 -8.96 3.02 -2.02
C PRO A 95 -10.08 3.03 -0.98
N HIS A 96 -11.18 3.71 -1.30
CA HIS A 96 -12.43 3.61 -0.54
C HIS A 96 -12.85 2.15 -0.52
N GLN A 97 -13.26 1.70 0.65
CA GLN A 97 -13.77 0.35 0.84
C GLN A 97 -15.02 0.46 1.68
N ASP A 98 -16.11 -0.12 1.19
CA ASP A 98 -17.43 -0.04 1.81
C ASP A 98 -17.38 -0.45 3.29
N GLY A 99 -18.06 0.33 4.13
CA GLY A 99 -18.12 0.11 5.57
C GLY A 99 -16.84 0.44 6.35
N LEU A 100 -15.74 0.79 5.67
CA LEU A 100 -14.50 1.24 6.30
C LEU A 100 -14.38 2.76 6.29
N GLU A 101 -13.59 3.29 7.23
CA GLU A 101 -13.31 4.73 7.31
C GLU A 101 -12.13 5.12 6.42
N THR A 102 -12.20 6.32 5.82
CA THR A 102 -11.07 6.99 5.15
C THR A 102 -10.96 8.40 5.73
N THR A 103 -9.92 8.66 6.53
CA THR A 103 -9.82 9.95 7.25
C THR A 103 -8.92 10.96 6.56
N MET A 104 -7.98 10.51 5.73
CA MET A 104 -6.91 11.35 5.14
C MET A 104 -6.14 12.19 6.19
N GLY A 105 -6.10 11.74 7.45
CA GLY A 105 -5.52 12.48 8.56
C GLY A 105 -6.37 13.63 9.11
N TYR A 106 -7.59 13.84 8.60
CA TYR A 106 -8.56 14.78 9.17
C TYR A 106 -9.28 14.16 10.37
N VAL A 107 -9.07 14.73 11.57
CA VAL A 107 -9.74 14.28 12.80
C VAL A 107 -11.27 14.40 12.68
N SER A 108 -11.76 15.39 11.94
CA SER A 108 -13.19 15.60 11.68
C SER A 108 -13.83 14.53 10.79
N TRP A 109 -13.04 13.64 10.18
CA TRP A 109 -13.52 12.54 9.36
C TRP A 109 -13.52 11.19 10.09
N ILE A 110 -13.06 11.14 11.34
CA ILE A 110 -13.21 9.96 12.20
C ILE A 110 -14.71 9.66 12.38
N GLY A 111 -15.10 8.39 12.25
CA GLY A 111 -16.51 7.96 12.29
C GLY A 111 -17.21 7.98 10.93
N LYS A 112 -16.63 8.62 9.90
CA LYS A 112 -17.22 8.67 8.56
C LYS A 112 -16.78 7.44 7.77
N LYS A 113 -17.74 6.58 7.48
CA LYS A 113 -17.54 5.36 6.69
C LYS A 113 -17.91 5.61 5.25
N GLU A 114 -17.16 4.98 4.35
CA GLU A 114 -17.53 4.93 2.94
C GLU A 114 -18.78 4.09 2.75
N THR A 115 -19.60 4.49 1.78
CA THR A 115 -20.83 3.78 1.38
C THR A 115 -20.64 2.89 0.16
N GLU A 116 -19.44 2.95 -0.45
CA GLU A 116 -19.10 2.15 -1.62
C GLU A 116 -17.58 2.04 -1.79
N ASP A 117 -17.18 1.01 -2.53
CA ASP A 117 -15.80 0.80 -2.94
C ASP A 117 -15.37 1.80 -4.02
N SER A 118 -14.07 2.16 -4.01
CA SER A 118 -13.47 2.82 -5.17
C SER A 118 -13.40 1.87 -6.37
N VAL A 119 -13.39 2.42 -7.59
CA VAL A 119 -13.30 1.59 -8.81
C VAL A 119 -12.05 0.71 -8.77
N LEU A 120 -10.92 1.23 -8.27
CA LEU A 120 -9.70 0.44 -8.11
C LEU A 120 -9.86 -0.66 -7.06
N THR A 121 -10.51 -0.38 -5.92
CA THR A 121 -10.78 -1.38 -4.87
C THR A 121 -11.56 -2.56 -5.44
N THR A 122 -12.67 -2.28 -6.13
CA THR A 122 -13.51 -3.30 -6.75
C THR A 122 -12.71 -4.16 -7.72
N MET A 123 -11.86 -3.55 -8.55
CA MET A 123 -11.02 -4.30 -9.50
C MET A 123 -9.97 -5.17 -8.82
N LEU A 124 -9.36 -4.70 -7.73
CA LEU A 124 -8.41 -5.50 -6.97
C LEU A 124 -9.11 -6.69 -6.30
N LEU A 125 -10.28 -6.48 -5.71
CA LEU A 125 -11.10 -7.56 -5.14
C LEU A 125 -11.53 -8.58 -6.20
N ASN A 126 -11.98 -8.12 -7.37
CA ASN A 126 -12.33 -8.99 -8.50
C ASN A 126 -11.14 -9.79 -9.04
N ALA A 127 -9.92 -9.25 -8.92
CA ALA A 127 -8.70 -9.96 -9.26
C ALA A 127 -8.26 -10.99 -8.19
N GLY A 128 -9.02 -11.12 -7.10
CA GLY A 128 -8.74 -12.05 -6.00
C GLY A 128 -7.79 -11.49 -4.93
N ALA A 129 -7.52 -10.18 -4.93
CA ALA A 129 -6.69 -9.56 -3.90
C ALA A 129 -7.41 -9.56 -2.53
N VAL A 130 -6.65 -9.74 -1.46
CA VAL A 130 -7.12 -9.60 -0.09
C VAL A 130 -6.61 -8.28 0.47
N LEU A 131 -7.52 -7.38 0.82
CA LEU A 131 -7.21 -6.09 1.45
C LEU A 131 -7.29 -6.26 2.97
N TYR A 132 -6.17 -6.08 3.67
CA TYR A 132 -6.09 -6.38 5.13
C TYR A 132 -5.59 -5.20 5.98
N VAL A 133 -5.06 -4.15 5.37
CA VAL A 133 -4.62 -2.94 6.08
C VAL A 133 -4.90 -1.68 5.26
N LYS A 134 -5.24 -0.59 5.94
CA LYS A 134 -5.15 0.77 5.42
C LYS A 134 -3.97 1.46 6.09
N THR A 135 -3.08 2.07 5.33
CA THR A 135 -1.81 2.60 5.85
C THR A 135 -1.86 4.08 6.14
N SER A 136 -0.89 4.59 6.90
CA SER A 136 -0.85 6.00 7.30
C SER A 136 -0.56 6.97 6.14
N VAL A 137 -1.16 8.16 6.22
CA VAL A 137 -0.88 9.30 5.32
C VAL A 137 -0.69 10.57 6.13
N PRO A 138 0.04 11.59 5.64
CA PRO A 138 0.04 12.88 6.31
C PRO A 138 -1.33 13.55 6.26
N GLN A 139 -1.55 14.49 7.18
CA GLN A 139 -2.73 15.32 7.15
C GLN A 139 -2.88 15.98 5.77
N SER A 140 -4.06 15.84 5.16
CA SER A 140 -4.44 16.37 3.85
C SER A 140 -3.59 15.89 2.66
N LEU A 141 -2.74 14.88 2.80
CA LEU A 141 -1.87 14.34 1.75
C LEU A 141 -0.80 15.29 1.17
N MET A 142 -0.71 16.54 1.65
CA MET A 142 0.07 17.60 0.98
C MET A 142 1.48 17.79 1.54
N VAL A 143 2.18 16.69 1.83
CA VAL A 143 3.58 16.73 2.27
C VAL A 143 4.31 15.42 1.95
N CYS A 144 5.60 15.53 1.63
CA CYS A 144 6.53 14.41 1.38
C CYS A 144 7.05 13.77 2.70
N GLU A 145 6.18 13.67 3.69
CA GLU A 145 6.39 13.05 5.00
C GLU A 145 5.05 12.45 5.45
N THR A 146 5.03 11.59 6.47
CA THR A 146 3.79 10.99 6.97
C THR A 146 3.60 11.29 8.45
N ILE A 147 2.84 12.36 8.72
CA ILE A 147 2.46 12.79 10.07
C ILE A 147 1.03 13.34 10.06
N ASN A 148 0.20 12.90 11.01
CA ASN A 148 -1.13 13.48 11.23
C ASN A 148 -1.55 13.40 12.69
N ASN A 149 -2.64 14.09 13.03
CA ASN A 149 -3.14 14.24 14.40
C ASN A 149 -3.86 13.00 14.96
N ILE A 150 -4.10 11.97 14.15
CA ILE A 150 -4.79 10.74 14.55
C ILE A 150 -3.77 9.70 15.03
N ILE A 151 -2.80 9.40 14.16
CA ILE A 151 -1.82 8.32 14.35
C ILE A 151 -0.44 8.84 14.78
N GLY A 152 -0.15 10.12 14.55
CA GLY A 152 1.17 10.70 14.75
C GLY A 152 2.10 10.47 13.55
N ARG A 153 3.41 10.45 13.82
CA ARG A 153 4.48 10.29 12.83
C ARG A 153 4.69 8.81 12.49
N THR A 154 4.74 8.51 11.20
CA THR A 154 5.22 7.23 10.65
C THR A 154 6.70 7.36 10.33
N VAL A 155 7.49 6.37 10.71
CA VAL A 155 8.95 6.36 10.54
C VAL A 155 9.37 5.29 9.57
N ASN A 156 10.60 5.40 9.05
CA ASN A 156 11.19 4.37 8.21
C ASN A 156 11.63 3.15 9.06
N PRO A 157 11.21 1.92 8.73
CA PRO A 157 11.59 0.73 9.52
C PRO A 157 13.10 0.44 9.50
N ARG A 158 13.84 0.95 8.51
CA ARG A 158 15.31 0.80 8.45
C ARG A 158 16.02 1.71 9.44
N ASN A 159 15.42 2.83 9.80
CA ASN A 159 15.94 3.75 10.81
C ASN A 159 14.82 4.67 11.30
N LYS A 160 14.44 4.54 12.58
CA LYS A 160 13.38 5.35 13.20
C LYS A 160 13.61 6.86 13.18
N ASN A 161 14.84 7.30 12.90
CA ASN A 161 15.19 8.71 12.76
C ASN A 161 15.05 9.23 11.31
N TRP A 162 14.67 8.38 10.36
CA TRP A 162 14.43 8.76 8.97
C TRP A 162 12.94 8.90 8.68
N SER A 163 12.61 9.82 7.78
CA SER A 163 11.27 9.91 7.20
C SER A 163 10.98 8.66 6.36
N CYS A 164 9.74 8.19 6.41
CA CYS A 164 9.23 7.18 5.48
C CYS A 164 8.77 7.79 4.13
N GLY A 165 8.90 9.10 3.96
CA GLY A 165 8.37 9.83 2.81
C GLY A 165 6.87 10.08 2.94
N GLY A 166 6.26 10.57 1.85
CA GLY A 166 4.84 10.86 1.81
C GLY A 166 4.39 11.31 0.42
N SER A 167 3.09 11.38 0.18
CA SER A 167 2.03 11.13 1.16
C SER A 167 1.68 9.65 1.39
N SER A 168 2.09 8.74 0.52
CA SER A 168 1.92 7.29 0.73
C SER A 168 3.04 6.66 1.60
N GLY A 169 3.47 7.35 2.65
CA GLY A 169 4.59 6.88 3.50
C GLY A 169 4.23 5.67 4.36
N GLY A 170 2.95 5.49 4.71
CA GLY A 170 2.48 4.25 5.31
C GLY A 170 2.69 3.03 4.40
N GLU A 171 2.35 3.15 3.11
CA GLU A 171 2.62 2.10 2.11
C GLU A 171 4.12 1.85 1.96
N GLY A 172 4.91 2.92 1.84
CA GLY A 172 6.36 2.81 1.76
C GLY A 172 6.94 2.07 2.96
N ALA A 173 6.54 2.42 4.18
CA ALA A 173 7.03 1.80 5.41
C ALA A 173 6.60 0.33 5.52
N ILE A 174 5.31 0.01 5.30
CA ILE A 174 4.81 -1.36 5.46
C ILE A 174 5.32 -2.30 4.37
N VAL A 175 5.36 -1.86 3.11
CA VAL A 175 5.89 -2.66 2.00
C VAL A 175 7.39 -2.80 2.17
N GLY A 176 8.11 -1.73 2.54
CA GLY A 176 9.53 -1.76 2.84
C GLY A 176 9.88 -2.74 3.97
N PHE A 177 8.99 -2.87 4.96
CA PHE A 177 9.08 -3.84 6.06
C PHE A 177 8.55 -5.25 5.69
N ARG A 178 8.03 -5.42 4.47
CA ARG A 178 7.38 -6.63 3.95
C ARG A 178 6.15 -7.08 4.73
N GLY A 179 5.52 -6.15 5.44
CA GLY A 179 4.14 -6.32 5.93
C GLY A 179 3.10 -6.17 4.83
N GLY A 180 3.50 -5.61 3.68
CA GLY A 180 2.75 -5.51 2.42
C GLY A 180 3.54 -6.11 1.26
N VAL A 181 2.88 -6.87 0.38
CA VAL A 181 3.51 -7.38 -0.85
C VAL A 181 3.43 -6.36 -1.99
N ILE A 182 2.27 -5.75 -2.19
CA ILE A 182 2.03 -4.65 -3.12
C ILE A 182 1.17 -3.61 -2.39
N GLY A 183 1.67 -2.38 -2.32
CA GLY A 183 0.96 -1.24 -1.77
C GLY A 183 0.32 -0.37 -2.85
N VAL A 184 -0.72 0.39 -2.48
CA VAL A 184 -1.43 1.32 -3.38
C VAL A 184 -1.26 2.74 -2.88
N GLY A 185 -0.50 3.54 -3.63
CA GLY A 185 -0.31 4.96 -3.37
C GLY A 185 -1.05 5.86 -4.36
N THR A 186 -1.04 7.16 -4.08
CA THR A 186 -1.39 8.20 -5.05
C THR A 186 -0.25 9.20 -5.21
N ASP A 187 -0.21 9.89 -6.35
CA ASP A 187 0.89 10.78 -6.70
C ASP A 187 0.38 11.92 -7.58
N ILE A 188 0.36 13.12 -7.00
CA ILE A 188 0.18 14.40 -7.70
C ILE A 188 1.52 15.12 -7.88
N GLY A 189 2.44 14.99 -6.90
CA GLY A 189 3.71 15.72 -6.85
C GLY A 189 4.89 14.89 -6.35
N GLY A 190 4.75 13.56 -6.24
CA GLY A 190 5.80 12.67 -5.74
C GLY A 190 5.31 11.58 -4.80
N SER A 191 4.03 11.56 -4.44
CA SER A 191 3.53 10.79 -3.30
C SER A 191 3.57 9.26 -3.43
N ILE A 192 3.85 8.71 -4.61
CA ILE A 192 4.24 7.29 -4.80
C ILE A 192 5.76 7.16 -4.81
N ARG A 193 6.42 8.02 -5.58
CA ARG A 193 7.86 7.91 -5.86
C ARG A 193 8.74 8.23 -4.66
N VAL A 194 8.39 9.23 -3.87
CA VAL A 194 9.12 9.65 -2.66
C VAL A 194 9.13 8.54 -1.60
N PRO A 195 7.98 8.01 -1.14
CA PRO A 195 8.01 6.92 -0.17
C PRO A 195 8.60 5.64 -0.74
N ALA A 196 8.46 5.36 -2.05
CA ALA A 196 9.17 4.24 -2.66
C ALA A 196 10.70 4.41 -2.57
N ALA A 197 11.23 5.58 -2.94
CA ALA A 197 12.65 5.88 -2.87
C ALA A 197 13.19 5.80 -1.42
N PHE A 198 12.46 6.36 -0.45
CA PHE A 198 12.91 6.40 0.94
C PHE A 198 12.91 5.00 1.59
N ASN A 199 12.05 4.09 1.14
CA ASN A 199 11.93 2.74 1.71
C ASN A 199 12.57 1.65 0.83
N PHE A 200 13.36 2.02 -0.19
CA PHE A 200 14.09 1.12 -1.08
C PHE A 200 13.16 0.20 -1.90
N LEU A 201 12.16 0.81 -2.53
CA LEU A 201 11.11 0.13 -3.29
C LEU A 201 11.01 0.68 -4.72
N TYR A 202 10.29 -0.06 -5.56
CA TYR A 202 9.83 0.41 -6.86
C TYR A 202 8.46 1.07 -6.71
N GLY A 203 8.28 2.26 -7.28
CA GLY A 203 7.01 2.98 -7.30
C GLY A 203 6.69 3.50 -8.70
N LEU A 204 5.47 3.25 -9.18
CA LEU A 204 5.02 3.72 -10.49
C LEU A 204 3.99 4.83 -10.35
N LYS A 205 4.36 6.03 -10.80
CA LYS A 205 3.40 7.08 -11.11
C LYS A 205 3.00 6.97 -12.58
N PRO A 206 1.85 6.37 -12.92
CA PRO A 206 1.45 6.27 -14.32
C PRO A 206 1.09 7.65 -14.90
N SER A 207 0.89 7.70 -16.22
CA SER A 207 0.22 8.84 -16.86
C SER A 207 -1.20 8.99 -16.30
N HIS A 208 -1.70 10.22 -16.25
CA HIS A 208 -3.10 10.47 -15.92
C HIS A 208 -4.03 9.71 -16.87
N GLY A 209 -5.15 9.21 -16.35
CA GLY A 209 -6.12 8.40 -17.09
C GLY A 209 -5.66 6.97 -17.40
N ARG A 210 -4.51 6.50 -16.90
CA ARG A 210 -4.06 5.12 -17.12
C ARG A 210 -4.72 4.13 -16.16
N LEU A 211 -4.90 4.50 -14.90
CA LEU A 211 -5.55 3.69 -13.85
C LEU A 211 -6.73 4.47 -13.27
N PRO A 212 -7.78 3.78 -12.78
CA PRO A 212 -8.99 4.42 -12.28
C PRO A 212 -8.74 5.19 -10.97
N TYR A 213 -9.34 6.37 -10.86
CA TYR A 213 -9.32 7.23 -9.68
C TYR A 213 -10.75 7.49 -9.15
N GLY A 214 -11.78 7.04 -9.87
CA GLY A 214 -13.17 7.22 -9.51
C GLY A 214 -13.48 6.72 -8.10
N LYS A 215 -14.22 7.55 -7.36
CA LYS A 215 -14.65 7.32 -5.97
C LYS A 215 -13.50 7.16 -4.96
N MET A 216 -12.33 7.73 -5.25
CA MET A 216 -11.26 7.89 -4.25
C MET A 216 -11.40 9.23 -3.52
N ALA A 217 -11.12 9.22 -2.21
CA ALA A 217 -11.03 10.42 -1.40
C ALA A 217 -10.00 11.42 -1.96
N ASN A 218 -10.37 12.70 -1.97
CA ASN A 218 -9.51 13.78 -2.42
C ASN A 218 -9.72 15.05 -1.58
N SER A 219 -8.63 15.73 -1.23
CA SER A 219 -8.67 17.00 -0.50
C SER A 219 -8.94 18.21 -1.40
N MET A 220 -8.86 18.04 -2.72
CA MET A 220 -9.04 19.10 -3.72
C MET A 220 -9.91 18.60 -4.89
N GLU A 221 -11.15 18.24 -4.61
CA GLU A 221 -12.12 17.89 -5.66
C GLU A 221 -12.32 19.04 -6.65
N GLY A 222 -12.44 18.71 -7.94
CA GLY A 222 -12.63 19.69 -9.03
C GLY A 222 -11.35 20.39 -9.50
N GLN A 223 -10.18 20.09 -8.93
CA GLN A 223 -8.90 20.55 -9.49
C GLN A 223 -8.58 19.75 -10.76
N GLU A 224 -8.37 20.46 -11.87
CA GLU A 224 -8.07 19.82 -13.17
C GLU A 224 -6.75 20.30 -13.81
N THR A 225 -5.93 21.12 -13.13
CA THR A 225 -4.65 21.60 -13.68
C THR A 225 -3.53 20.57 -13.55
N ILE A 226 -3.48 19.84 -12.43
CA ILE A 226 -2.46 18.83 -12.13
C ILE A 226 -3.18 17.66 -11.48
N HIS A 227 -3.50 16.65 -12.27
CA HIS A 227 -4.25 15.52 -11.76
C HIS A 227 -3.39 14.59 -10.90
N SER A 228 -3.96 14.17 -9.78
CA SER A 228 -3.47 13.02 -9.03
C SER A 228 -3.69 11.73 -9.82
N VAL A 229 -2.80 10.76 -9.62
CA VAL A 229 -2.94 9.39 -10.14
C VAL A 229 -2.76 8.38 -9.02
N CYS A 230 -3.25 7.15 -9.21
CA CYS A 230 -2.99 6.02 -8.33
C CYS A 230 -1.96 5.08 -8.97
N GLY A 231 -1.23 4.31 -8.17
CA GLY A 231 -0.25 3.36 -8.68
C GLY A 231 0.41 2.49 -7.61
N PRO A 232 1.09 1.41 -8.02
CA PRO A 232 1.68 0.44 -7.09
C PRO A 232 3.00 0.92 -6.48
N ILE A 233 3.26 0.47 -5.26
CA ILE A 233 4.56 0.47 -4.57
C ILE A 233 4.89 -0.98 -4.22
N CYS A 234 6.05 -1.50 -4.63
CA CYS A 234 6.39 -2.92 -4.51
C CYS A 234 7.91 -3.18 -4.54
N HIS A 235 8.32 -4.45 -4.37
CA HIS A 235 9.73 -4.85 -4.34
C HIS A 235 10.34 -5.16 -5.71
N SER A 236 9.52 -5.27 -6.77
CA SER A 236 10.02 -5.64 -8.09
C SER A 236 9.20 -5.03 -9.24
N VAL A 237 9.84 -4.86 -10.39
CA VAL A 237 9.15 -4.48 -11.64
C VAL A 237 8.14 -5.55 -12.07
N ALA A 238 8.38 -6.82 -11.74
CA ALA A 238 7.45 -7.91 -12.04
C ALA A 238 6.13 -7.77 -11.26
N ASP A 239 6.20 -7.41 -9.98
CA ASP A 239 5.01 -7.18 -9.15
C ASP A 239 4.26 -5.91 -9.58
N MET A 240 4.99 -4.88 -10.00
CA MET A 240 4.42 -3.67 -10.59
C MET A 240 3.64 -4.00 -11.87
N ARG A 241 4.23 -4.83 -12.76
CA ARG A 241 3.58 -5.30 -13.97
C ARG A 241 2.32 -6.09 -13.62
N LEU A 242 2.41 -7.06 -12.69
CA LEU A 242 1.27 -7.85 -12.22
C LEU A 242 0.10 -6.95 -11.82
N PHE A 243 0.35 -5.96 -10.94
CA PHE A 243 -0.68 -5.01 -10.51
C PHE A 243 -1.34 -4.29 -11.69
N VAL A 244 -0.54 -3.66 -12.56
CA VAL A 244 -1.05 -2.86 -13.67
C VAL A 244 -1.82 -3.72 -14.66
N THR A 245 -1.32 -4.91 -15.02
CA THR A 245 -1.99 -5.81 -15.95
C THR A 245 -3.30 -6.36 -15.37
N SER A 246 -3.33 -6.69 -14.08
CA SER A 246 -4.55 -7.17 -13.41
C SER A 246 -5.67 -6.13 -13.42
N VAL A 247 -5.34 -4.86 -13.21
CA VAL A 247 -6.33 -3.77 -13.28
C VAL A 247 -6.77 -3.53 -14.73
N LEU A 248 -5.83 -3.39 -15.67
CA LEU A 248 -6.17 -3.07 -17.06
C LEU A 248 -6.93 -4.18 -17.80
N SER A 249 -6.73 -5.44 -17.42
CA SER A 249 -7.45 -6.58 -17.99
C SER A 249 -8.97 -6.48 -17.78
N GLN A 250 -9.40 -5.73 -16.76
CA GLN A 250 -10.81 -5.52 -16.39
C GLN A 250 -11.44 -4.30 -17.08
N LYS A 251 -10.74 -3.67 -18.03
CA LYS A 251 -11.24 -2.55 -18.85
C LYS A 251 -11.77 -1.37 -18.02
N PRO A 252 -10.93 -0.74 -17.17
CA PRO A 252 -11.36 0.26 -16.20
C PRO A 252 -12.10 1.48 -16.76
N TRP A 253 -11.86 1.83 -18.02
CA TRP A 253 -12.59 2.86 -18.76
C TRP A 253 -14.09 2.64 -18.89
N SER A 254 -14.58 1.43 -18.60
CA SER A 254 -16.03 1.14 -18.56
C SER A 254 -16.69 1.56 -17.25
N PHE A 255 -15.89 1.90 -16.22
CA PHE A 255 -16.35 2.20 -14.86
C PHE A 255 -15.88 3.57 -14.35
N ASP A 256 -14.85 4.14 -14.98
CA ASP A 256 -14.34 5.48 -14.70
C ASP A 256 -14.11 6.22 -16.02
N SER A 257 -14.91 7.26 -16.27
CA SER A 257 -14.89 8.03 -17.52
C SER A 257 -13.60 8.87 -17.69
N LYS A 258 -12.80 9.06 -16.63
CA LYS A 258 -11.49 9.71 -16.73
C LYS A 258 -10.40 8.74 -17.20
N VAL A 259 -10.68 7.43 -17.28
CA VAL A 259 -9.71 6.43 -17.74
C VAL A 259 -9.74 6.32 -19.26
N ILE A 260 -8.56 6.43 -19.87
CA ILE A 260 -8.36 6.29 -21.31
C ILE A 260 -8.54 4.80 -21.67
N PRO A 261 -9.32 4.46 -22.72
CA PRO A 261 -9.52 3.09 -23.20
C PRO A 261 -8.26 2.44 -23.80
N MET A 262 -7.26 2.18 -22.97
CA MET A 262 -5.96 1.70 -23.39
C MET A 262 -5.61 0.41 -22.66
N PRO A 263 -5.75 -0.78 -23.29
CA PRO A 263 -5.35 -2.03 -22.67
C PRO A 263 -3.82 -2.09 -22.44
N TRP A 264 -3.38 -3.16 -21.76
CA TRP A 264 -1.97 -3.53 -21.79
C TRP A 264 -1.60 -3.97 -23.21
N ARG A 265 -0.51 -3.42 -23.77
CA ARG A 265 -0.05 -3.76 -25.12
C ARG A 265 1.00 -4.85 -25.02
N GLN A 266 0.55 -6.10 -25.02
CA GLN A 266 1.45 -7.26 -24.87
C GLN A 266 2.46 -7.34 -26.02
N ASP A 267 2.02 -7.09 -27.26
CA ASP A 267 2.88 -7.14 -28.45
C ASP A 267 4.06 -6.16 -28.39
N GLU A 268 3.83 -4.96 -27.82
CA GLU A 268 4.88 -3.95 -27.61
C GLU A 268 5.89 -4.44 -26.56
N GLU A 269 5.40 -5.00 -25.46
CA GLU A 269 6.26 -5.57 -24.41
C GLU A 269 7.12 -6.71 -24.97
N ASP A 270 6.53 -7.62 -25.76
CA ASP A 270 7.22 -8.77 -26.34
C ASP A 270 8.23 -8.34 -27.40
N THR A 271 7.92 -7.31 -28.18
CA THR A 271 8.86 -6.68 -29.12
C THR A 271 10.08 -6.12 -28.38
N ILE A 272 9.87 -5.43 -27.25
CA ILE A 272 10.98 -4.89 -26.44
C ILE A 272 11.79 -6.02 -25.81
N LYS A 273 11.16 -7.06 -25.26
CA LYS A 273 11.87 -8.24 -24.72
C LYS A 273 12.73 -8.94 -25.77
N THR A 274 12.22 -9.05 -26.99
CA THR A 274 12.97 -9.62 -28.12
C THR A 274 14.19 -8.76 -28.47
N LYS A 275 14.04 -7.43 -28.50
CA LYS A 275 15.16 -6.50 -28.73
C LYS A 275 16.22 -6.57 -27.62
N ILE A 276 15.80 -6.67 -26.36
CA ILE A 276 16.74 -6.85 -25.23
C ILE A 276 17.50 -8.16 -25.38
N SER A 277 16.80 -9.27 -25.64
CA SER A 277 17.40 -10.61 -25.74
C SER A 277 18.35 -10.76 -26.93
N SER A 278 18.14 -9.98 -27.99
CA SER A 278 19.00 -9.94 -29.18
C SER A 278 20.14 -8.91 -29.09
N CYS A 279 20.33 -8.25 -27.95
CA CYS A 279 21.23 -7.10 -27.79
C CYS A 279 20.98 -5.96 -28.79
N GLY A 280 19.78 -5.90 -29.38
CA GLY A 280 19.38 -4.91 -30.37
C GLY A 280 18.84 -3.61 -29.75
N LEU A 281 18.89 -3.47 -28.42
CA LEU A 281 18.51 -2.24 -27.74
C LEU A 281 19.71 -1.28 -27.70
N THR A 282 19.75 -0.33 -28.61
CA THR A 282 20.61 0.87 -28.47
C THR A 282 19.87 1.84 -27.55
N LEU A 283 20.34 1.97 -26.31
CA LEU A 283 19.90 3.01 -25.37
C LEU A 283 20.50 4.38 -25.74
#